data_AF-A0A375YT72-F1
#
_entry.id   AF-A0A375YT72-F1
#
_cell.length_a   1.000
_cell.length_b   1.000
_cell.length_c   1.000
_cell.angle_alpha   90.00
_cell.angle_beta   90.00
_cell.angle_gamma   90.00
#
_symmetry.space_group_name_H-M   'P 1'
#
loop_
_entity.id
_entity.type
_entity.pdbx_description
1 polymer ?
#
loop_
_entity_poly.entity_id
_entity_poly.type
_entity_poly.pdbx_seq_one_letter_code
_entity_poly.pdbx_strand_id
1 'polypeptide(L)'
;MWNIVGYVLYVVLLVVGSIEAMFAGFFGMATDACYDAACDASYHVWPAMLTMWIGVGVVLLLTSVAMLVWTVRGKIVIGWPFVGALGLAAVYVIALKVLH
;
A
#
# COMPACT_ATOMS: atom_id res chain seq x y z
N MET A 1 9.94 -20.46 16.05
CA MET A 1 9.09 -19.41 16.66
C MET A 1 9.15 -18.09 15.90
N TRP A 2 10.35 -17.54 15.61
CA TRP A 2 10.51 -16.26 14.91
C TRP A 2 9.80 -16.13 13.55
N ASN A 3 9.69 -17.21 12.77
CA ASN A 3 8.96 -17.18 11.50
C ASN A 3 7.44 -17.01 11.71
N ILE A 4 6.87 -17.64 12.74
CA ILE A 4 5.44 -17.47 13.09
C ILE A 4 5.16 -16.00 13.41
N VAL A 5 6.02 -15.38 14.22
CA VAL A 5 5.92 -13.94 14.54
C VAL A 5 6.01 -13.10 13.27
N GLY A 6 6.92 -13.42 12.36
CA GLY A 6 7.02 -12.76 11.06
C GLY A 6 5.72 -12.84 10.25
N TYR A 7 5.09 -14.02 10.16
CA TYR A 7 3.82 -14.17 9.45
C TYR A 7 2.65 -13.46 10.15
N VAL A 8 2.64 -13.43 11.49
CA VAL A 8 1.65 -12.64 12.24
C VAL A 8 1.81 -11.15 11.93
N LEU A 9 3.04 -10.63 11.91
CA LEU A 9 3.32 -9.25 11.52
C LEU A 9 2.93 -8.98 10.06
N TYR A 10 3.10 -9.95 9.16
CA TYR A 10 2.63 -9.83 7.78
C TYR A 10 1.09 -9.74 7.70
N VAL A 11 0.35 -10.49 8.53
CA VAL A 11 -1.12 -10.36 8.61
C VAL A 11 -1.52 -8.96 9.07
N VAL A 12 -0.83 -8.41 10.09
CA VAL A 12 -1.06 -7.02 10.53
C VAL A 12 -0.77 -6.04 9.40
N LEU A 13 0.33 -6.22 8.67
CA LEU A 13 0.68 -5.41 7.50
C LEU A 13 -0.39 -5.48 6.41
N LEU A 14 -0.95 -6.68 6.16
CA LEU A 14 -2.04 -6.89 5.21
C LEU A 14 -3.28 -6.08 5.58
N VAL A 15 -3.64 -6.07 6.86
CA VAL A 15 -4.77 -5.26 7.37
C VAL A 15 -4.48 -3.77 7.18
N VAL A 16 -3.28 -3.30 7.54
CA VAL A 16 -2.88 -1.91 7.38
C VAL A 16 -2.91 -1.48 5.90
N GLY A 17 -2.30 -2.25 5.00
CA GLY A 17 -2.32 -1.96 3.57
C GLY A 17 -3.75 -1.99 2.98
N SER A 18 -4.60 -2.91 3.44
CA SER A 18 -6.01 -2.93 3.01
C SER A 18 -6.76 -1.68 3.44
N ILE A 19 -6.51 -1.20 4.65
CA ILE A 19 -7.06 0.05 5.17
C ILE A 19 -6.56 1.23 4.33
N GLU A 20 -5.27 1.32 4.01
CA GLU A 20 -4.71 2.37 3.14
C GLU A 20 -5.34 2.38 1.75
N ALA A 21 -5.50 1.21 1.13
CA ALA A 21 -6.16 1.08 -0.18
C ALA A 21 -7.64 1.48 -0.14
N MET A 22 -8.34 1.18 0.96
CA MET A 22 -9.71 1.63 1.18
C MET A 22 -9.77 3.16 1.34
N PHE A 23 -8.84 3.74 2.10
CA PHE A 23 -8.80 5.19 2.30
C PHE A 23 -8.48 5.97 1.02
N ALA A 24 -7.75 5.37 0.07
CA ALA A 24 -7.54 5.97 -1.24
C ALA A 24 -8.86 6.26 -1.99
N GLY A 25 -9.93 5.50 -1.72
CA GLY A 25 -11.26 5.76 -2.28
C GLY A 25 -11.86 7.11 -1.87
N PHE A 26 -11.42 7.70 -0.75
CA PHE A 26 -11.87 9.04 -0.35
C PHE A 26 -11.27 10.16 -1.20
N PHE A 27 -10.21 9.91 -1.99
CA PHE A 27 -9.69 10.91 -2.92
C PHE A 27 -10.74 11.31 -3.97
N GLY A 28 -11.55 10.36 -4.44
CA GLY A 28 -12.66 10.63 -5.38
C GLY A 28 -13.81 11.42 -4.76
N MET A 29 -14.20 11.08 -3.52
CA MET A 29 -15.27 11.78 -2.81
C MET A 29 -14.94 13.25 -2.50
N ALA A 30 -13.65 13.58 -2.33
CA ALA A 30 -13.22 14.96 -2.14
C ALA A 30 -13.41 15.82 -3.41
N THR A 31 -13.40 15.22 -4.59
CA THR A 31 -13.59 15.92 -5.88
C THR A 31 -15.03 15.96 -6.36
N ASP A 32 -15.90 15.06 -5.90
CA ASP A 32 -17.32 15.03 -6.28
C ASP A 32 -18.12 16.25 -5.78
N ALA A 33 -17.60 16.99 -4.79
CA ALA A 33 -18.23 18.19 -4.25
C ALA A 33 -17.98 19.47 -5.09
N CYS A 34 -17.19 19.39 -6.17
CA CYS A 34 -16.78 20.53 -6.97
C CYS A 34 -17.60 20.61 -8.28
N TYR A 35 -18.53 21.56 -8.36
CA TYR A 35 -19.52 21.67 -9.46
C TYR A 35 -19.03 22.49 -10.67
N ASP A 36 -17.83 23.09 -10.62
CA ASP A 36 -17.29 23.94 -11.67
C ASP A 36 -16.20 23.23 -12.48
N ALA A 37 -16.22 23.40 -13.81
CA ALA A 37 -15.23 22.87 -14.75
C ALA A 37 -13.77 23.32 -14.49
N ALA A 38 -13.56 24.30 -13.59
CA ALA A 38 -12.24 24.70 -13.10
C ALA A 38 -11.66 23.75 -12.02
N CYS A 39 -12.47 22.81 -11.55
CA CYS A 39 -12.16 21.86 -10.48
C CYS A 39 -12.18 20.42 -11.00
N ASP A 40 -11.86 20.21 -12.29
CA ASP A 40 -11.63 18.89 -12.88
C ASP A 40 -10.34 18.30 -12.29
N ALA A 41 -10.22 18.13 -10.97
CA ALA A 41 -9.07 17.47 -10.33
C ALA A 41 -9.09 15.94 -10.57
N SER A 42 -10.08 15.44 -11.33
CA SER A 42 -10.25 14.05 -11.70
C SER A 42 -9.01 13.49 -12.42
N TYR A 43 -8.30 14.31 -13.21
CA TYR A 43 -7.08 13.90 -13.92
C TYR A 43 -5.88 13.59 -13.00
N HIS A 44 -5.87 14.06 -11.75
CA HIS A 44 -4.85 13.72 -10.74
C HIS A 44 -5.35 12.70 -9.73
N VAL A 45 -6.62 12.79 -9.33
CA VAL A 45 -7.22 11.90 -8.34
C VAL A 45 -7.26 10.46 -8.83
N TRP A 46 -7.70 10.22 -10.06
CA TRP A 46 -7.80 8.86 -10.58
C TRP A 46 -6.43 8.15 -10.68
N PRO A 47 -5.38 8.79 -11.23
CA PRO A 47 -4.02 8.24 -11.18
C PRO A 47 -3.47 8.06 -9.76
N ALA A 48 -3.75 8.97 -8.83
CA ALA A 48 -3.31 8.82 -7.43
C ALA A 48 -3.98 7.62 -6.75
N MET A 49 -5.27 7.40 -7.01
CA MET A 49 -6.04 6.27 -6.49
C MET A 49 -5.52 4.93 -7.04
N LEU A 50 -5.27 4.87 -8.35
CA LEU A 50 -4.63 3.71 -8.99
C LEU A 50 -3.22 3.44 -8.44
N THR A 51 -2.45 4.50 -8.18
CA THR A 51 -1.10 4.39 -7.60
C THR A 51 -1.16 3.74 -6.22
N MET A 52 -2.11 4.13 -5.38
CA MET A 52 -2.33 3.50 -4.07
C MET A 52 -2.74 2.03 -4.21
N TRP A 53 -3.75 1.73 -5.02
CA TRP A 53 -4.26 0.36 -5.14
C TRP A 53 -3.20 -0.61 -5.69
N ILE A 54 -2.55 -0.23 -6.79
CA ILE A 54 -1.52 -1.04 -7.42
C ILE A 54 -0.29 -1.11 -6.51
N GLY A 55 0.15 0.03 -5.97
CA GLY A 55 1.33 0.12 -5.12
C GLY A 55 1.22 -0.72 -3.86
N VAL A 56 0.10 -0.62 -3.14
CA VAL A 56 -0.17 -1.45 -1.94
C VAL A 56 -0.17 -2.93 -2.31
N GLY A 57 -0.88 -3.31 -3.39
CA GLY A 57 -0.92 -4.69 -3.86
C GLY A 57 0.45 -5.25 -4.19
N VAL A 58 1.29 -4.47 -4.90
CA VAL A 58 2.67 -4.84 -5.25
C VAL A 58 3.53 -5.00 -3.99
N VAL A 59 3.46 -4.07 -3.03
CA VAL A 59 4.26 -4.14 -1.80
C VAL A 59 3.90 -5.38 -0.97
N LEU A 60 2.61 -5.66 -0.77
CA LEU A 60 2.15 -6.83 -0.04
C LEU A 60 2.58 -8.12 -0.73
N LEU A 61 2.39 -8.20 -2.05
CA LEU A 61 2.79 -9.37 -2.83
C LEU A 61 4.31 -9.61 -2.75
N LEU A 62 5.13 -8.58 -2.99
CA LEU A 62 6.58 -8.70 -2.93
C LEU A 62 7.07 -9.09 -1.53
N THR A 63 6.45 -8.53 -0.49
CA THR A 63 6.77 -8.88 0.90
C THR A 63 6.45 -10.35 1.16
N SER A 64 5.28 -10.85 0.71
CA SER A 64 4.90 -12.26 0.85
C SER A 64 5.87 -13.20 0.12
N VAL A 65 6.25 -12.87 -1.12
CA VAL A 65 7.19 -13.66 -1.92
C VAL A 65 8.57 -13.69 -1.26
N ALA A 66 9.06 -12.54 -0.79
CA ALA A 66 10.33 -12.48 -0.10
C ALA A 66 10.36 -13.34 1.17
N MET A 67 9.28 -13.29 1.96
CA MET A 67 9.12 -14.14 3.14
C MET A 67 9.07 -15.63 2.80
N LEU A 68 8.33 -16.02 1.76
CA LEU A 68 8.25 -17.42 1.33
C LEU A 68 9.62 -17.93 0.86
N VAL A 69 10.31 -17.18 0.00
CA VAL A 69 11.65 -17.53 -0.50
C VAL A 69 12.65 -17.68 0.65
N TRP A 70 12.64 -16.78 1.63
CA TRP A 70 13.54 -16.85 2.78
C TRP A 70 13.18 -17.98 3.74
N THR A 71 11.89 -18.26 3.91
CA THR A 71 11.43 -19.40 4.71
C THR A 71 11.92 -20.71 4.12
N VAL A 72 11.79 -20.89 2.80
CA VAL A 72 12.29 -22.09 2.08
C VAL A 72 13.81 -22.24 2.21
N ARG A 73 14.54 -21.12 2.32
CA ARG A 73 16.00 -21.10 2.56
C ARG A 73 16.40 -21.29 4.03
N GLY A 74 15.44 -21.58 4.93
CA GLY A 74 15.70 -21.76 6.35
C GLY A 74 16.12 -20.48 7.10
N LYS A 75 15.86 -19.30 6.53
CA LYS A 75 16.21 -18.00 7.13
C LYS A 75 15.06 -17.45 7.97
N ILE A 76 15.40 -16.55 8.89
CA ILE A 76 14.43 -15.81 9.71
C ILE A 76 13.79 -14.71 8.86
N VAL A 77 12.45 -14.59 8.93
CA VAL A 77 11.68 -13.67 8.07
C VAL A 77 11.09 -12.45 8.77
N ILE A 78 11.35 -12.26 10.07
CA ILE A 78 10.71 -11.22 10.89
C ILE A 78 10.99 -9.78 10.41
N GLY A 79 12.08 -9.55 9.68
CA GLY A 79 12.42 -8.23 9.15
C GLY A 79 11.57 -7.80 7.94
N TRP A 80 11.05 -8.75 7.17
CA TRP A 80 10.35 -8.45 5.91
C TRP A 80 9.05 -7.64 6.08
N PRO A 81 8.19 -7.91 7.08
CA PRO A 81 7.03 -7.07 7.35
C PRO A 81 7.35 -5.60 7.57
N PHE A 82 8.48 -5.26 8.20
CA PHE A 82 8.90 -3.88 8.41
C PHE A 82 9.37 -3.22 7.11
N VAL A 83 10.08 -3.97 6.26
CA VAL A 83 10.44 -3.54 4.91
C VAL A 83 9.17 -3.28 4.08
N GLY A 84 8.18 -4.16 4.20
CA GLY A 84 6.86 -3.97 3.59
C GLY A 84 6.15 -2.71 4.09
N ALA A 85 6.17 -2.44 5.40
CA ALA A 85 5.61 -1.21 5.96
C ALA A 85 6.27 0.06 5.42
N LEU A 86 7.60 0.04 5.25
CA LEU A 86 8.32 1.14 4.58
C LEU A 86 7.91 1.29 3.11
N GLY A 87 7.66 0.17 2.42
CA GLY A 87 7.13 0.17 1.06
C GLY A 87 5.75 0.82 0.97
N LEU A 88 4.85 0.53 1.92
CA LEU A 88 3.53 1.16 2.00
C LEU A 88 3.65 2.69 2.20
N ALA A 89 4.51 3.12 3.12
CA ALA A 89 4.79 4.55 3.31
C ALA A 89 5.33 5.22 2.04
N ALA A 90 6.19 4.53 1.27
CA ALA A 90 6.68 5.04 0.00
C ALA A 90 5.55 5.17 -1.05
N VAL A 91 4.65 4.19 -1.14
CA VAL A 91 3.48 4.24 -2.03
C VAL A 91 2.61 5.46 -1.71
N TYR A 92 2.35 5.72 -0.42
CA TYR A 92 1.61 6.91 0.01
C TYR A 92 2.28 8.22 -0.44
N VAL A 93 3.60 8.35 -0.25
CA VAL A 93 4.35 9.54 -0.68
C VAL A 93 4.30 9.71 -2.20
N ILE A 94 4.37 8.61 -2.97
CA ILE A 94 4.26 8.68 -4.44
C ILE A 94 2.86 9.11 -4.83
N ALA A 95 1.81 8.55 -4.22
CA ALA A 95 0.43 8.93 -4.51
C ALA A 95 0.16 10.42 -4.21
N LEU A 96 0.71 10.97 -3.11
CA LEU A 96 0.63 12.40 -2.81
C LEU A 96 1.30 13.28 -3.88
N LYS A 97 2.38 12.80 -4.49
CA LYS A 97 3.04 13.50 -5.61
C LYS A 97 2.30 13.37 -6.93
N VAL A 98 1.46 12.35 -7.08
CA VAL A 98 0.60 12.20 -8.26
C VAL A 98 -0.65 13.07 -8.10
N LEU A 99 -1.09 13.28 -6.86
CA LEU A 99 -2.27 14.06 -6.51
C LEU A 99 -2.06 15.59 -6.62
N HIS A 100 -0.86 16.10 -6.33
CA HIS A 100 -0.50 17.53 -6.35
C HIS A 100 0.51 17.84 -7.46
#